data_AF-A0A9X6P0E9-F1
#
_entry.id   AF-A0A9X6P0E9-F1
#
_cell.length_a   1.000
_cell.length_b   1.000
_cell.length_c   1.000
_cell.angle_alpha   90.00
_cell.angle_beta   90.00
_cell.angle_gamma   90.00
#
_symmetry.space_group_name_H-M   'P 1'
#
loop_
_entity.id
_entity.type
_entity.pdbx_description
1 polymer ?
#
loop_
_entity_poly.entity_id
_entity_poly.type
_entity_poly.pdbx_seq_one_letter_code
_entity_poly.pdbx_strand_id
1 'polypeptide(L)'
;MKKALNPRIIVSLTSYGDRLNTLSICLKSLLNQTKKADKILVYLTDDIKESHLPSSLLELRDRGIEYRFVPLDLKPHKKYYYAMQEFPDDIIVTVDDDVIYYKEMLSELYKTYLKFPKCIVTGRAHEITFNDDGSIEAYDDWNWCSQKYEQPSMKLLATGAGSVLYPPHLLDEKLLFNLDYIKHYIT
;
A
#
# COMPACT_ATOMS: atom_id res chain seq x y z
N MET A 1 -13.57 -14.32 -25.35
CA MET A 1 -12.29 -14.45 -24.62
C MET A 1 -11.86 -13.05 -24.18
N LYS A 2 -11.94 -12.72 -22.90
CA LYS A 2 -11.38 -11.44 -22.39
C LYS A 2 -9.86 -11.53 -22.58
N LYS A 3 -9.29 -10.59 -23.34
CA LYS A 3 -7.84 -10.44 -23.51
C LYS A 3 -7.22 -10.44 -22.12
N ALA A 4 -6.20 -11.26 -21.87
CA ALA A 4 -5.44 -11.18 -20.64
C ALA A 4 -4.78 -9.79 -20.60
N LEU A 5 -5.40 -8.86 -19.88
CA LEU A 5 -4.75 -7.62 -19.50
C LEU A 5 -3.57 -8.04 -18.64
N ASN A 6 -2.36 -7.62 -19.03
CA ASN A 6 -1.22 -7.69 -18.13
C ASN A 6 -1.35 -6.44 -17.25
N PRO A 7 -1.87 -6.56 -16.01
CA PRO A 7 -2.16 -5.40 -15.19
C PRO A 7 -0.85 -4.66 -14.87
N ARG A 8 -0.91 -3.33 -14.88
CA ARG A 8 0.21 -2.50 -14.44
C ARG A 8 0.39 -2.64 -12.94
N ILE A 9 1.57 -2.28 -12.46
CA ILE A 9 1.88 -2.19 -11.04
C ILE A 9 1.91 -0.72 -10.64
N ILE A 10 0.93 -0.32 -9.84
CA ILE A 10 0.80 1.03 -9.32
C ILE A 10 1.21 1.00 -7.85
N VAL A 11 2.33 1.64 -7.53
CA VAL A 11 2.72 1.86 -6.13
C VAL A 11 2.01 3.11 -5.62
N SER A 12 1.40 3.03 -4.45
CA SER A 12 0.64 4.11 -3.86
C SER A 12 0.97 4.30 -2.39
N LEU A 13 1.16 5.55 -2.00
CA LEU A 13 1.36 5.96 -0.61
C LEU A 13 0.69 7.31 -0.34
N THR A 14 0.63 7.66 0.93
CA THR A 14 0.17 8.96 1.41
C THR A 14 1.17 9.49 2.42
N SER A 15 1.26 10.81 2.52
CA SER A 15 2.07 11.48 3.54
C SER A 15 1.35 12.73 4.04
N TYR A 16 1.90 13.40 5.06
CA TYR A 16 1.32 14.58 5.69
C TYR A 16 2.38 15.36 6.48
N GLY A 17 2.14 16.66 6.65
CA GLY A 17 2.89 17.52 7.58
C GLY A 17 4.40 17.34 7.55
N ASP A 18 5.00 17.14 8.73
CA ASP A 18 6.46 17.02 8.90
C ASP A 18 7.08 15.83 8.17
N ARG A 19 6.29 14.77 7.87
CA ARG A 19 6.81 13.59 7.15
C ARG A 19 7.20 13.91 5.71
N LEU A 20 6.69 14.99 5.13
CA LEU A 20 7.11 15.46 3.81
C LEU A 20 8.62 15.77 3.74
N ASN A 21 9.22 16.18 4.86
CA ASN A 21 10.64 16.51 4.94
C ASN A 21 11.53 15.27 4.80
N THR A 22 11.05 14.09 5.19
CA THR A 22 11.81 12.83 5.14
C THR A 22 11.36 11.89 4.02
N LEU A 23 10.17 12.09 3.47
CA LEU A 23 9.55 11.28 2.42
C LEU A 23 10.45 11.04 1.19
N SER A 24 11.32 11.99 0.84
CA SER A 24 12.22 11.84 -0.32
C SER A 24 13.11 10.58 -0.23
N ILE A 25 13.44 10.12 0.97
CA ILE A 25 14.25 8.91 1.20
C ILE A 25 13.45 7.65 0.85
N CYS A 26 12.19 7.56 1.32
CA CYS A 26 11.27 6.49 0.97
C CYS A 26 11.07 6.42 -0.55
N LEU A 27 10.75 7.55 -1.19
CA LEU A 27 10.51 7.61 -2.64
C LEU A 27 11.73 7.19 -3.46
N LYS A 28 12.94 7.60 -3.06
CA LYS A 28 14.19 7.16 -3.70
C LYS A 28 14.36 5.64 -3.62
N SER A 29 13.97 5.00 -2.51
CA SER A 29 14.01 3.53 -2.38
C SER A 29 13.04 2.81 -3.33
N LEU A 30 11.87 3.40 -3.57
CA LEU A 30 10.87 2.90 -4.52
C LEU A 30 11.33 3.09 -5.98
N LEU A 31 11.94 4.23 -6.30
CA LEU A 31 12.55 4.46 -7.61
C LEU A 31 13.72 3.52 -7.90
N ASN A 32 14.41 3.06 -6.87
CA ASN A 32 15.57 2.17 -6.98
C ASN A 32 15.21 0.66 -7.04
N GLN A 33 13.93 0.31 -7.11
CA GLN A 33 13.51 -1.09 -7.22
C GLN A 33 14.07 -1.75 -8.50
N THR A 34 14.45 -3.02 -8.41
CA THR A 34 14.96 -3.81 -9.55
C THR A 34 13.87 -4.08 -10.57
N LYS A 35 12.67 -4.44 -10.10
CA LYS A 35 11.44 -4.39 -10.89
C LYS A 35 10.82 -3.01 -10.74
N LYS A 36 10.61 -2.30 -11.86
CA LYS A 36 9.99 -0.98 -11.85
C LYS A 36 8.47 -1.09 -11.70
N ALA A 37 7.90 -0.18 -10.92
CA ALA A 37 6.48 0.12 -10.97
C ALA A 37 6.18 0.92 -12.25
N ASP A 38 4.97 0.77 -12.78
CA ASP A 38 4.50 1.58 -13.89
C ASP A 38 4.18 3.01 -13.43
N LYS A 39 3.75 3.17 -12.17
CA LYS A 39 3.53 4.46 -11.51
C LYS A 39 3.88 4.39 -10.02
N ILE A 40 4.32 5.53 -9.47
CA ILE A 40 4.45 5.75 -8.02
C ILE A 40 3.65 7.00 -7.68
N LEU A 41 2.57 6.83 -6.92
CA LEU A 41 1.60 7.88 -6.59
C LEU A 41 1.72 8.27 -5.12
N VAL A 42 1.85 9.57 -4.86
CA VAL A 42 1.80 10.13 -3.51
C VAL A 42 0.51 10.93 -3.37
N TYR A 43 -0.42 10.41 -2.58
CA TYR A 43 -1.66 11.09 -2.24
C TYR A 43 -1.44 12.05 -1.07
N LEU A 44 -1.70 13.33 -1.31
CA LEU A 44 -1.63 14.42 -0.35
C LEU A 44 -2.99 15.09 -0.29
N THR A 45 -3.37 15.64 0.86
CA THR A 45 -4.59 16.45 0.95
C THR A 45 -4.37 17.79 0.25
N ASP A 46 -5.44 18.35 -0.31
CA ASP A 46 -5.39 19.57 -1.13
C ASP A 46 -5.14 20.88 -0.34
N ASP A 47 -5.17 20.80 0.99
CA ASP A 47 -4.63 21.84 1.88
C ASP A 47 -3.10 22.00 1.74
N ILE A 48 -2.41 20.93 1.31
CA ILE A 48 -1.01 20.97 0.93
C ILE A 48 -0.92 21.49 -0.51
N LYS A 49 -0.40 22.71 -0.66
CA LYS A 49 -0.09 23.25 -1.98
C LYS A 49 1.19 22.63 -2.52
N GLU A 50 1.20 22.29 -3.81
CA GLU A 50 2.39 21.77 -4.48
C GLU A 50 3.61 22.69 -4.33
N SER A 51 3.38 24.02 -4.36
CA SER A 51 4.42 25.03 -4.14
C SER A 51 5.06 24.99 -2.75
N HIS A 52 4.47 24.29 -1.79
CA HIS A 52 5.00 24.11 -0.43
C HIS A 52 5.72 22.78 -0.24
N LEU A 53 5.77 21.91 -1.25
CA LEU A 53 6.55 20.68 -1.15
C LEU A 53 8.04 21.03 -1.03
N PRO A 54 8.80 20.31 -0.18
CA PRO A 54 10.25 20.42 -0.16
C PRO A 54 10.84 20.24 -1.55
N SER A 55 11.91 20.98 -1.87
CA SER A 55 12.60 20.87 -3.16
C SER A 55 13.01 19.43 -3.48
N SER A 56 13.40 18.68 -2.44
CA SER A 56 13.75 17.26 -2.53
C SER A 56 12.62 16.36 -3.02
N LEU A 57 11.35 16.77 -2.91
CA LEU A 57 10.19 16.09 -3.49
C LEU A 57 9.91 16.59 -4.90
N LEU A 58 9.96 17.91 -5.12
CA LEU A 58 9.75 18.49 -6.45
C LEU A 58 10.72 17.91 -7.49
N GLU A 59 11.98 17.71 -7.13
CA GLU A 59 13.01 17.06 -7.96
C GLU A 59 12.69 15.60 -8.34
N LEU A 60 11.89 14.90 -7.53
CA LEU A 60 11.51 13.51 -7.80
C LEU A 60 10.37 13.40 -8.81
N ARG A 61 9.67 14.51 -9.11
CA ARG A 61 8.63 14.55 -10.13
C ARG A 61 9.18 14.17 -11.50
N ASP A 62 10.30 14.77 -11.87
CA ASP A 62 11.00 14.50 -13.13
C ASP A 62 11.57 13.07 -13.21
N ARG A 63 11.60 12.36 -12.07
CA ARG A 63 12.04 10.98 -11.95
C ARG A 63 10.88 9.98 -11.95
N GLY A 64 9.65 10.44 -12.15
CA GLY A 64 8.46 9.60 -12.28
C GLY A 64 7.59 9.48 -11.03
N ILE A 65 7.82 10.29 -9.99
CA ILE A 65 6.87 10.41 -8.88
C ILE A 65 5.72 11.31 -9.28
N GLU A 66 4.50 10.86 -9.02
CA GLU A 66 3.30 11.63 -9.27
C GLU A 66 2.63 12.03 -7.95
N TYR A 67 2.53 13.33 -7.69
CA TYR A 67 1.80 13.88 -6.55
C TYR A 67 0.33 14.09 -6.93
N ARG A 68 -0.58 13.58 -6.10
CA ARG A 68 -2.04 13.71 -6.24
C ARG A 68 -2.56 14.50 -5.05
N PHE A 69 -3.27 15.59 -5.31
CA PHE A 69 -3.90 16.42 -4.28
C PHE A 69 -5.39 16.09 -4.23
N VAL A 70 -5.87 15.61 -3.10
CA VAL A 70 -7.21 15.06 -2.93
C VAL A 70 -7.99 15.76 -1.81
N PRO A 71 -9.32 15.90 -1.95
CA PRO A 71 -10.10 16.75 -1.05
C PRO A 71 -10.40 16.15 0.32
N LEU A 72 -10.42 14.82 0.44
CA LEU A 72 -10.70 14.16 1.72
C LEU A 72 -9.43 13.70 2.39
N ASP A 73 -9.19 14.21 3.61
CA ASP A 73 -8.19 13.63 4.51
C ASP A 73 -8.70 12.34 5.13
N LEU A 74 -8.42 11.23 4.45
CA LEU A 74 -8.67 9.88 4.95
C LEU A 74 -7.40 9.30 5.60
N LYS A 75 -6.46 10.14 6.07
CA LYS A 75 -5.20 9.76 6.71
C LYS A 75 -4.50 8.58 5.96
N PRO A 76 -4.03 7.46 6.56
CA PRO A 76 -3.46 6.36 5.79
C PRO A 76 -4.36 5.73 4.72
N HIS A 77 -5.70 5.85 4.82
CA HIS A 77 -6.62 5.21 3.88
C HIS A 77 -6.54 5.81 2.47
N LYS A 78 -6.04 7.04 2.32
CA LYS A 78 -5.88 7.72 1.02
C LYS A 78 -5.17 6.83 -0.01
N LYS A 79 -4.12 6.10 0.41
CA LYS A 79 -3.25 5.34 -0.50
C LYS A 79 -3.95 4.18 -1.22
N TYR A 80 -4.90 3.51 -0.59
CA TYR A 80 -5.69 2.48 -1.29
C TYR A 80 -6.99 3.07 -1.84
N TYR A 81 -7.63 3.97 -1.09
CA TYR A 81 -8.97 4.48 -1.40
C TYR A 81 -8.99 5.13 -2.78
N TYR A 82 -8.08 6.06 -3.06
CA TYR A 82 -8.04 6.73 -4.35
C TYR A 82 -7.41 5.87 -5.45
N ALA A 83 -6.30 5.18 -5.16
CA ALA A 83 -5.59 4.39 -6.16
C ALA A 83 -6.44 3.26 -6.75
N MET A 84 -7.22 2.56 -5.94
CA MET A 84 -8.07 1.46 -6.41
C MET A 84 -9.27 1.96 -7.24
N GLN A 85 -9.72 3.20 -7.02
CA GLN A 85 -10.76 3.84 -7.85
C GLN A 85 -10.21 4.38 -9.17
N GLU A 86 -9.00 4.96 -9.16
CA GLU A 86 -8.34 5.48 -10.36
C GLU A 86 -7.84 4.36 -11.29
N PHE A 87 -7.45 3.21 -10.72
CA PHE A 87 -6.82 2.10 -11.43
C PHE A 87 -7.47 0.73 -11.09
N PRO A 88 -8.77 0.55 -11.39
CA PRO A 88 -9.54 -0.63 -10.95
C PRO A 88 -9.07 -1.95 -11.59
N ASP A 89 -8.46 -1.89 -12.77
CA ASP A 89 -7.99 -3.06 -13.53
C ASP A 89 -6.50 -3.38 -13.32
N ASP A 90 -5.79 -2.61 -12.48
CA ASP A 90 -4.35 -2.75 -12.24
C ASP A 90 -4.05 -3.32 -10.85
N ILE A 91 -2.81 -3.75 -10.66
CA ILE A 91 -2.30 -4.17 -9.35
C ILE A 91 -1.96 -2.91 -8.54
N ILE A 92 -2.50 -2.82 -7.33
CA ILE A 92 -2.16 -1.76 -6.38
C ILE A 92 -1.19 -2.30 -5.34
N VAL A 93 -0.05 -1.62 -5.15
CA VAL A 93 0.90 -1.89 -4.08
C VAL A 93 0.90 -0.70 -3.12
N THR A 94 0.38 -0.87 -1.90
CA THR A 94 0.42 0.19 -0.90
C THR A 94 1.69 0.11 -0.08
N VAL A 95 2.27 1.27 0.22
CA VAL A 95 3.47 1.42 1.06
C VAL A 95 3.31 2.58 2.05
N ASP A 96 4.16 2.61 3.08
CA ASP A 96 4.21 3.69 4.09
C ASP A 96 5.33 4.68 3.75
N ASP A 97 5.20 5.92 4.20
CA ASP A 97 6.09 7.04 3.86
C ASP A 97 7.39 7.11 4.70
N ASP A 98 7.48 6.28 5.73
CA ASP A 98 8.57 6.24 6.72
C ASP A 98 9.43 4.97 6.63
N VAL A 99 9.31 4.21 5.54
CA VAL A 99 10.06 2.97 5.30
C VAL A 99 11.04 3.13 4.14
N ILE A 100 12.24 2.58 4.31
CA ILE A 100 13.20 2.38 3.22
C ILE A 100 13.02 0.96 2.68
N TYR A 101 12.51 0.83 1.47
CA TYR A 101 12.21 -0.48 0.89
C TYR A 101 13.45 -1.13 0.27
N TYR A 102 13.63 -2.42 0.59
CA TYR A 102 14.62 -3.27 -0.05
C TYR A 102 14.41 -3.33 -1.57
N LYS A 103 15.49 -3.28 -2.35
CA LYS A 103 15.46 -3.04 -3.80
C LYS A 103 14.75 -4.15 -4.62
N GLU A 104 14.59 -5.36 -4.07
CA GLU A 104 13.86 -6.46 -4.73
C GLU A 104 12.40 -6.61 -4.28
N MET A 105 11.90 -5.78 -3.35
CA MET A 105 10.54 -5.87 -2.78
C MET A 105 9.45 -6.04 -3.85
N LEU A 106 9.41 -5.16 -4.87
CA LEU A 106 8.38 -5.26 -5.92
C LEU A 106 8.50 -6.55 -6.75
N SER A 107 9.73 -7.01 -6.96
CA SER A 107 9.99 -8.24 -7.72
C SER A 107 9.51 -9.47 -6.96
N GLU A 108 9.68 -9.49 -5.64
CA GLU A 108 9.25 -10.59 -4.77
C GLU A 108 7.73 -10.62 -4.60
N LEU A 109 7.11 -9.46 -4.34
CA LEU A 109 5.64 -9.35 -4.29
C LEU A 109 5.02 -9.85 -5.60
N TYR A 110 5.54 -9.38 -6.75
CA TYR A 110 5.00 -9.76 -8.05
C TYR A 110 5.20 -11.25 -8.37
N LYS A 111 6.37 -11.83 -8.07
CA LYS A 111 6.62 -13.27 -8.23
C LYS A 111 5.65 -14.10 -7.40
N THR A 112 5.34 -13.67 -6.17
CA THR A 112 4.39 -14.35 -5.30
C THR A 112 2.95 -14.18 -5.79
N TYR A 113 2.58 -13.00 -6.28
CA TYR A 113 1.30 -12.76 -6.94
C TYR A 113 1.08 -13.70 -8.14
N LEU A 114 2.09 -13.90 -8.99
CA LEU A 114 1.99 -14.83 -10.12
C LEU A 114 1.71 -16.28 -9.68
N LYS A 115 2.16 -16.69 -8.50
CA LYS A 115 1.85 -18.01 -7.91
C LYS A 115 0.46 -18.05 -7.29
N PHE A 116 0.03 -16.95 -6.67
CA PHE A 116 -1.22 -16.84 -5.92
C PHE A 116 -2.04 -15.61 -6.37
N PRO A 117 -2.58 -15.60 -7.60
CA PRO A 117 -3.16 -14.39 -8.20
C PRO A 117 -4.48 -13.93 -7.56
N LYS A 118 -5.06 -14.75 -6.68
CA LYS A 118 -6.30 -14.47 -5.93
C LYS A 118 -6.03 -14.19 -4.45
N CYS A 119 -4.82 -13.77 -4.11
CA CYS A 119 -4.41 -13.49 -2.74
C CYS A 119 -3.81 -12.08 -2.63
N ILE A 120 -4.03 -11.44 -1.49
CA ILE A 120 -3.25 -10.29 -1.07
C ILE A 120 -1.85 -10.79 -0.72
N VAL A 121 -0.82 -10.08 -1.17
CA VAL A 121 0.58 -10.45 -0.93
C VAL A 121 1.25 -9.33 -0.13
N THR A 122 2.00 -9.68 0.91
CA THR A 122 2.73 -8.70 1.72
C THR A 122 4.11 -9.19 2.11
N GLY A 123 5.04 -8.27 2.35
CA GLY A 123 6.35 -8.57 2.92
C GLY A 123 6.35 -8.69 4.45
N ARG A 124 5.30 -8.24 5.15
CA ARG A 124 5.17 -8.35 6.62
C ARG A 124 3.72 -8.53 7.04
N ALA A 125 3.45 -9.63 7.72
CA ALA A 125 2.16 -9.94 8.31
C ALA A 125 2.26 -10.16 9.83
N HIS A 126 1.14 -9.95 10.51
CA HIS A 126 0.91 -10.47 11.84
C HIS A 126 0.03 -11.72 11.70
N GLU A 127 0.33 -12.77 12.45
CA GLU A 127 -0.53 -13.95 12.48
C GLU A 127 -1.52 -13.85 13.64
N ILE A 128 -2.80 -13.96 13.31
CA ILE A 128 -3.93 -14.01 14.25
C ILE A 128 -3.82 -15.28 15.08
N THR A 129 -3.77 -15.10 16.39
CA THR A 129 -3.76 -16.16 17.41
C THR A 129 -5.11 -16.27 18.10
N PHE A 130 -5.35 -17.40 18.77
CA PHE A 130 -6.65 -17.77 19.30
C PHE A 130 -6.50 -18.33 20.71
N ASN A 131 -7.43 -17.94 21.59
CA ASN A 131 -7.58 -18.53 22.92
C ASN A 131 -8.03 -20.00 22.82
N ASP A 132 -7.92 -20.74 23.92
CA ASP A 132 -8.37 -22.14 24.01
C ASP A 132 -9.87 -22.33 23.69
N ASP A 133 -10.69 -21.29 23.90
CA ASP A 133 -12.12 -21.29 23.58
C ASP A 133 -12.44 -20.97 22.10
N GLY A 134 -11.42 -20.69 21.28
CA GLY A 134 -11.52 -20.37 19.87
C GLY A 134 -11.80 -18.90 19.56
N SER A 135 -11.88 -18.02 20.56
CA SER A 135 -11.94 -16.57 20.35
C SER A 135 -10.60 -16.00 19.88
N ILE A 136 -10.63 -14.89 19.12
CA ILE A 136 -9.42 -14.20 18.67
C ILE A 136 -8.77 -13.49 19.86
N GLU A 137 -7.46 -13.68 20.04
CA GLU A 137 -6.69 -12.98 21.07
C GLU A 137 -6.60 -11.47 20.80
N ALA A 138 -6.23 -10.69 21.82
CA ALA A 138 -6.01 -9.26 21.63
C ALA A 138 -4.87 -9.03 20.62
N TYR A 139 -4.93 -7.92 19.88
CA TYR A 139 -3.97 -7.63 18.82
C TYR A 139 -2.50 -7.64 19.28
N ASP A 140 -2.25 -7.19 20.52
CA ASP A 140 -0.91 -7.15 21.11
C ASP A 140 -0.38 -8.55 21.47
N ASP A 141 -1.25 -9.54 21.58
CA ASP A 141 -0.89 -10.94 21.88
C ASP A 141 -0.67 -11.77 20.60
N TRP A 142 -0.93 -11.21 19.42
CA TRP A 142 -0.69 -11.88 18.15
C TRP A 142 0.80 -12.09 17.86
N ASN A 143 1.10 -13.06 17.00
CA ASN A 143 2.45 -13.28 16.50
C ASN A 143 2.84 -12.18 15.49
N TRP A 144 3.44 -11.09 15.99
CA TRP A 144 3.91 -9.98 15.15
C TRP A 144 5.15 -10.38 14.34
N CYS A 145 5.29 -9.78 13.15
CA CYS A 145 6.37 -10.11 12.21
C CYS A 145 6.52 -11.63 12.05
N SER A 146 5.41 -12.28 11.70
CA SER A 146 5.31 -13.74 11.65
C SER A 146 6.47 -14.34 10.85
N GLN A 147 6.81 -15.60 11.12
CA GLN A 147 7.80 -16.31 10.32
C GLN A 147 7.43 -16.29 8.83
N LYS A 148 8.39 -16.59 7.95
CA LYS A 148 8.13 -16.63 6.52
C LYS A 148 7.07 -17.70 6.20
N TYR A 149 5.87 -17.27 5.81
CA TYR A 149 4.85 -18.16 5.24
C TYR A 149 5.02 -18.23 3.73
N GLU A 150 5.06 -19.44 3.19
CA GLU A 150 5.12 -19.67 1.74
C GLU A 150 3.76 -20.09 1.15
N GLN A 151 2.71 -20.14 1.98
CA GLN A 151 1.35 -20.53 1.61
C GLN A 151 0.32 -19.48 2.04
N PRO A 152 -0.78 -19.29 1.27
CA PRO A 152 -1.87 -18.41 1.65
C PRO A 152 -2.55 -18.85 2.95
N SER A 153 -2.94 -17.90 3.79
CA SER A 153 -3.69 -18.16 5.02
C SER A 153 -4.55 -16.96 5.40
N MET A 154 -5.78 -17.23 5.84
CA MET A 154 -6.68 -16.21 6.39
C MET A 154 -6.28 -15.76 7.81
N LYS A 155 -5.30 -16.45 8.43
CA LYS A 155 -4.73 -16.03 9.72
C LYS A 155 -3.70 -14.91 9.57
N LEU A 156 -3.27 -14.59 8.36
CA LEU A 156 -2.23 -13.59 8.13
C LEU A 156 -2.87 -12.23 7.83
N LEU A 157 -2.66 -11.27 8.73
CA LEU A 157 -3.05 -9.89 8.52
C LEU A 157 -1.87 -9.08 7.97
N ALA A 158 -2.05 -8.52 6.78
CA ALA A 158 -1.06 -7.63 6.18
C ALA A 158 -0.94 -6.30 6.95
N THR A 159 0.28 -5.80 7.06
CA THR A 159 0.56 -4.50 7.70
C THR A 159 1.17 -3.53 6.70
N GLY A 160 0.78 -2.25 6.72
CA GLY A 160 1.16 -1.24 5.72
C GLY A 160 2.67 -1.14 5.47
N ALA A 161 3.47 -1.08 6.54
CA ALA A 161 4.92 -0.94 6.44
C ALA A 161 5.58 -2.12 5.72
N GLY A 162 4.93 -3.30 5.71
CA GLY A 162 5.38 -4.49 5.02
C GLY A 162 5.28 -4.46 3.51
N SER A 163 4.75 -3.37 2.92
CA SER A 163 4.23 -3.30 1.55
C SER A 163 3.14 -4.34 1.28
N VAL A 164 2.06 -3.93 0.62
CA VAL A 164 0.91 -4.82 0.39
C VAL A 164 0.44 -4.70 -1.05
N LEU A 165 0.51 -5.81 -1.78
CA LEU A 165 0.03 -5.97 -3.15
C LEU A 165 -1.39 -6.52 -3.14
N TYR A 166 -2.29 -5.80 -3.81
CA TYR A 166 -3.67 -6.15 -4.02
C TYR A 166 -3.91 -6.46 -5.51
N PRO A 167 -4.34 -7.69 -5.85
CA PRO A 167 -4.86 -7.99 -7.17
C PRO A 167 -6.11 -7.16 -7.50
N PRO A 168 -6.33 -6.82 -8.79
CA PRO A 168 -7.55 -6.11 -9.20
C PRO A 168 -8.79 -6.98 -8.91
N HIS A 169 -9.89 -6.32 -8.57
CA HIS A 169 -11.21 -6.96 -8.35
C HIS A 169 -11.26 -8.02 -7.22
N LEU A 170 -10.29 -8.05 -6.31
CA LEU A 170 -10.26 -9.04 -5.21
C LEU A 170 -11.13 -8.66 -4.01
N LEU A 171 -11.28 -7.37 -3.73
CA LEU A 171 -11.95 -6.84 -2.54
C LEU A 171 -13.37 -6.36 -2.86
N ASP A 172 -14.25 -6.41 -1.86
CA ASP A 172 -15.59 -5.82 -1.96
C ASP A 172 -15.49 -4.29 -1.90
N GLU A 173 -15.67 -3.64 -3.05
CA GLU A 173 -15.62 -2.19 -3.19
C GLU A 173 -16.63 -1.45 -2.30
N LYS A 174 -17.80 -2.05 -2.03
CA LYS A 174 -18.82 -1.41 -1.19
C LYS A 174 -18.36 -1.30 0.25
N LEU A 175 -17.63 -2.30 0.74
CA LEU A 175 -17.05 -2.28 2.08
C LEU A 175 -15.81 -1.39 2.10
N LEU A 176 -14.94 -1.55 1.10
CA LEU A 176 -13.64 -0.88 1.02
C LEU A 176 -13.75 0.64 0.93
N PHE A 177 -14.74 1.14 0.19
CA PHE A 177 -14.96 2.57 -0.03
C PHE A 177 -16.08 3.15 0.84
N ASN A 178 -16.52 2.42 1.87
CA ASN A 178 -17.51 2.92 2.82
C ASN A 178 -16.92 4.05 3.67
N LEU A 179 -17.26 5.29 3.33
CA LEU A 179 -16.76 6.47 4.03
C LEU A 179 -17.20 6.56 5.48
N ASP A 180 -18.39 6.05 5.83
CA ASP A 180 -18.89 6.10 7.21
C ASP A 180 -18.05 5.18 8.10
N TYR A 181 -17.73 3.97 7.63
CA TYR A 181 -16.83 3.07 8.35
C TYR A 181 -15.41 3.62 8.46
N ILE A 182 -14.85 4.14 7.36
CA ILE A 182 -13.51 4.75 7.41
C ILE A 182 -13.50 5.87 8.45
N LYS A 183 -14.44 6.82 8.37
CA LYS A 183 -14.50 7.96 9.29
C LYS A 183 -14.80 7.56 10.74
N HIS A 184 -15.48 6.44 10.96
CA HIS A 184 -15.76 5.94 12.30
C HIS A 184 -14.50 5.40 12.99
N TYR A 185 -13.62 4.72 12.25
CA TYR A 185 -12.42 4.08 12.81
C TYR A 185 -11.12 4.86 12.59
N ILE A 186 -11.16 5.97 11.85
CA ILE A 186 -9.99 6.80 11.63
C ILE A 186 -9.67 7.60 12.90
N THR A 187 -8.67 7.14 13.65
CA THR A 187 -8.14 7.82 14.83
C THR A 187 -7.25 8.98 14.44
#